data_AF-A0A8T1P4X2-F1
#
_entry.id   AF-A0A8T1P4X2-F1
#
_cell.length_a   1.000
_cell.length_b   1.000
_cell.length_c   1.000
_cell.angle_alpha   90.00
_cell.angle_beta   90.00
_cell.angle_gamma   90.00
#
_symmetry.space_group_name_H-M   'P 1'
#
loop_
_entity.id
_entity.type
_entity.pdbx_description
1 polymer ?
#
loop_
_entity_poly.entity_id
_entity_poly.type
_entity_poly.pdbx_seq_one_letter_code
_entity_poly.pdbx_strand_id
1 'polypeptide(L)'
;MEKSSSSCDQKLDTLEVGNGSDFKVHIFSSSSELLENLHKKWSSVKKQPYPAMYSSVFGGIILDPAMMVLPIDDHMVHRGHGVFDTAIILDGYLYELDVHLERFLRSASEAKISSPFPRSVLRSILVQLSAASQCKKGTLRYWLSAGPGDFLLSPAGCTTSAFYAVVIDDDISQHKDGVKVITSTVPMKSPQFATMKNVNYLPNVLSQMEAEEKGSFASIWVDDEGYIAEGPNVNVAFINHDKELLIPSFDKILSGCTVKRLLALAPKLVEQGHLKAVRTTNITVEEAKGAAEMMFVGSTLPILPIITWDEQPIGDGKVGELTMALSDLLWDDMLAGPETQRLPVPHV
;
A
#
# COMPACT_ATOMS: atom_id res chain seq x y z
N MET A 1 -34.02 -19.00 -5.13
CA MET A 1 -34.27 -18.04 -6.22
C MET A 1 -32.93 -17.68 -6.84
N GLU A 2 -32.88 -17.75 -8.16
CA GLU A 2 -31.74 -18.09 -9.01
C GLU A 2 -30.51 -17.19 -8.85
N LYS A 3 -29.34 -17.82 -8.65
CA LYS A 3 -28.03 -17.21 -8.94
C LYS A 3 -27.66 -17.63 -10.37
N SER A 4 -27.71 -16.68 -11.29
CA SER A 4 -27.19 -16.81 -12.64
C SER A 4 -25.67 -16.90 -12.60
N SER A 5 -25.12 -18.09 -12.82
CA SER A 5 -23.72 -18.31 -13.15
C SER A 5 -23.48 -17.86 -14.59
N SER A 6 -22.92 -16.67 -14.78
CA SER A 6 -22.36 -16.24 -16.06
C SER A 6 -20.88 -16.56 -16.07
N SER A 7 -20.51 -17.71 -16.66
CA SER A 7 -19.13 -17.98 -17.06
C SER A 7 -18.79 -17.06 -18.22
N CYS A 8 -17.96 -16.05 -17.95
CA CYS A 8 -17.38 -15.23 -19.01
C CYS A 8 -16.15 -15.97 -19.55
N ASP A 9 -16.36 -16.82 -20.56
CA ASP A 9 -15.29 -17.36 -21.38
C ASP A 9 -14.64 -16.20 -22.15
N GLN A 10 -13.63 -15.59 -21.55
CA GLN A 10 -12.70 -14.71 -22.26
C GLN A 10 -11.74 -15.61 -23.04
N LYS A 11 -12.01 -15.79 -24.34
CA LYS A 11 -10.95 -16.16 -25.28
C LYS A 11 -9.94 -15.01 -25.30
N LEU A 12 -8.89 -15.11 -24.49
CA LEU A 12 -7.62 -14.50 -24.86
C LEU A 12 -7.24 -15.11 -26.20
N ASP A 13 -6.92 -14.27 -27.19
CA ASP A 13 -6.10 -14.70 -28.33
C ASP A 13 -4.73 -15.08 -27.76
N THR A 14 -4.63 -16.30 -27.24
CA THR A 14 -3.37 -16.98 -27.04
C THR A 14 -2.79 -17.13 -28.44
N LEU A 15 -1.71 -16.40 -28.72
CA LEU A 15 -0.82 -16.75 -29.81
C LEU A 15 -0.52 -18.25 -29.67
N GLU A 16 -1.14 -19.08 -30.51
CA GLU A 16 -0.76 -20.48 -30.64
C GLU A 16 0.69 -20.44 -31.10
N VAL A 17 1.60 -20.69 -30.16
CA VAL A 17 3.03 -20.76 -30.46
C VAL A 17 3.23 -22.04 -31.26
N GLY A 18 3.02 -21.93 -32.57
CA GLY A 18 3.49 -22.92 -33.53
C GLY A 18 4.99 -23.14 -33.35
N ASN A 19 5.49 -24.24 -33.92
CA ASN A 19 6.89 -24.66 -33.84
C ASN A 19 7.82 -23.42 -33.95
N GLY A 20 8.68 -23.21 -32.95
CA GLY A 20 9.37 -21.93 -32.71
C GLY A 20 10.25 -21.40 -33.84
N SER A 21 10.38 -22.14 -34.95
CA SER A 21 11.07 -21.72 -36.17
C SER A 21 10.33 -20.63 -36.96
N ASP A 22 9.00 -20.51 -36.83
CA ASP A 22 8.21 -19.55 -37.62
C ASP A 22 7.80 -18.29 -36.85
N PHE A 23 8.15 -18.21 -35.56
CA PHE A 23 7.85 -17.03 -34.73
C PHE A 23 8.80 -15.88 -35.06
N LYS A 24 8.27 -14.82 -35.67
CA LYS A 24 9.01 -13.57 -35.93
C LYS A 24 8.56 -12.48 -34.96
N VAL A 25 9.53 -11.92 -34.23
CA VAL A 25 9.28 -10.75 -33.37
C VAL A 25 9.05 -9.53 -34.25
N HIS A 26 7.95 -8.82 -34.01
CA HIS A 26 7.64 -7.60 -34.73
C HIS A 26 8.62 -6.48 -34.37
N ILE A 27 9.15 -5.79 -35.37
CA ILE A 27 10.02 -4.61 -35.19
C ILE A 27 9.19 -3.38 -35.52
N PHE A 28 8.94 -2.55 -34.50
CA PHE A 28 8.24 -1.28 -34.67
C PHE A 28 9.11 -0.31 -35.47
N SER A 29 8.52 0.24 -36.54
CA SER A 29 9.22 1.15 -37.45
C SER A 29 8.98 2.62 -37.14
N SER A 30 7.96 2.92 -36.33
CA SER A 30 7.61 4.28 -35.92
C SER A 30 6.95 4.34 -34.54
N SER A 31 7.00 5.52 -33.91
CA SER A 31 6.30 5.78 -32.64
C SER A 31 4.78 5.74 -32.80
N SER A 32 4.24 6.15 -33.94
CA SER A 32 2.79 6.13 -34.20
C SER A 32 2.24 4.71 -34.19
N GLU A 33 2.95 3.77 -34.83
CA GLU A 33 2.60 2.35 -34.83
C GLU A 33 2.55 1.76 -33.41
N LEU A 34 3.50 2.15 -32.56
CA LEU A 34 3.53 1.73 -31.15
C LEU A 34 2.35 2.31 -30.37
N LEU A 35 2.05 3.60 -30.54
CA LEU A 35 0.95 4.29 -29.85
C LEU A 35 -0.41 3.68 -30.23
N GLU A 36 -0.64 3.41 -31.51
CA GLU A 36 -1.86 2.74 -31.96
C GLU A 36 -2.04 1.37 -31.28
N ASN A 37 -0.96 0.60 -31.14
CA ASN A 37 -1.02 -0.70 -30.47
C ASN A 37 -1.24 -0.58 -28.96
N LEU A 38 -0.65 0.43 -28.31
CA LEU A 38 -0.93 0.72 -26.89
C LEU A 38 -2.41 1.08 -26.71
N HIS A 39 -2.96 1.97 -27.54
CA HIS A 39 -4.38 2.36 -27.45
C HIS A 39 -5.33 1.19 -27.72
N LYS A 40 -5.02 0.29 -28.65
CA LYS A 40 -5.82 -0.94 -28.89
C LYS A 40 -5.92 -1.82 -27.65
N LYS A 41 -4.85 -1.92 -26.84
CA LYS A 41 -4.88 -2.68 -25.59
C LYS A 41 -5.88 -2.07 -24.60
N TRP A 42 -5.84 -0.75 -24.45
CA TRP A 42 -6.66 -0.02 -23.47
C TRP A 42 -8.11 0.20 -23.90
N SER A 43 -8.43 0.16 -25.20
CA SER A 43 -9.81 0.29 -25.69
C SER A 43 -10.72 -0.86 -25.26
N SER A 44 -10.14 -2.01 -24.90
CA SER A 44 -10.87 -3.18 -24.40
C SER A 44 -11.22 -3.11 -22.90
N VAL A 45 -10.62 -2.17 -22.16
CA VAL A 45 -10.77 -2.05 -20.70
C VAL A 45 -12.00 -1.21 -20.36
N LYS A 46 -13.06 -1.84 -19.83
CA LYS A 46 -14.36 -1.20 -19.58
C LYS A 46 -14.33 -0.08 -18.51
N LYS A 47 -13.59 -0.26 -17.43
CA LYS A 47 -13.38 0.74 -16.38
C LYS A 47 -11.88 0.96 -16.20
N GLN A 48 -11.44 2.19 -16.42
CA GLN A 48 -10.06 2.62 -16.23
C GLN A 48 -9.87 2.98 -14.75
N PRO A 49 -9.18 2.17 -13.92
CA PRO A 49 -9.06 2.45 -12.48
C PRO A 49 -8.01 3.53 -12.17
N TYR A 50 -7.25 3.97 -13.16
CA TYR A 50 -6.13 4.91 -12.98
C TYR A 50 -6.45 6.23 -13.70
N PRO A 51 -7.17 7.17 -13.07
CA PRO A 51 -7.61 8.40 -13.72
C PRO A 51 -6.48 9.39 -14.05
N ALA A 52 -5.35 9.34 -13.35
CA ALA A 52 -4.22 10.24 -13.62
C ALA A 52 -2.89 9.69 -13.09
N MET A 53 -1.80 9.99 -13.81
CA MET A 53 -0.42 9.76 -13.39
C MET A 53 0.40 11.05 -13.55
N TYR A 54 1.30 11.36 -12.62
CA TYR A 54 2.37 12.33 -12.82
C TYR A 54 3.69 11.61 -13.10
N SER A 55 4.49 12.16 -14.01
CA SER A 55 5.86 11.72 -14.29
C SER A 55 6.79 12.92 -14.36
N SER A 56 7.83 12.95 -13.53
CA SER A 56 8.88 13.97 -13.63
C SER A 56 9.74 13.80 -14.88
N VAL A 57 9.80 12.59 -15.45
CA VAL A 57 10.51 12.31 -16.71
C VAL A 57 9.81 12.97 -17.89
N PHE A 58 8.46 12.93 -17.92
CA PHE A 58 7.68 13.66 -18.93
C PHE A 58 7.36 15.11 -18.53
N GLY A 59 7.53 15.45 -17.25
CA GLY A 59 7.32 16.80 -16.73
C GLY A 59 5.86 17.19 -16.54
N GLY A 60 4.92 16.24 -16.40
CA GLY A 60 3.49 16.57 -16.37
C GLY A 60 2.55 15.46 -15.89
N ILE A 61 1.27 15.84 -15.80
CA ILE A 61 0.15 14.94 -15.51
C ILE A 61 -0.35 14.32 -16.82
N ILE A 62 -0.53 13.02 -16.79
CA ILE A 62 -0.93 12.14 -17.90
C ILE A 62 -2.31 11.62 -17.54
N LEU A 63 -3.28 11.84 -18.43
CA LEU A 63 -4.64 11.33 -18.30
C LEU A 63 -4.91 10.15 -19.24
N ASP A 64 -4.02 9.92 -20.21
CA ASP A 64 -4.10 8.78 -21.12
C ASP A 64 -3.43 7.55 -20.46
N PRO A 65 -4.20 6.50 -20.10
CA PRO A 65 -3.67 5.30 -19.45
C PRO A 65 -2.64 4.55 -20.31
N ALA A 66 -2.71 4.68 -21.63
CA ALA A 66 -1.70 4.11 -22.54
C ALA A 66 -0.32 4.73 -22.38
N MET A 67 -0.26 5.96 -21.87
CA MET A 67 0.96 6.73 -21.67
C MET A 67 1.45 6.71 -20.21
N MET A 68 0.76 5.98 -19.33
CA MET A 68 1.18 5.77 -17.95
C MET A 68 2.29 4.70 -17.88
N VAL A 69 3.47 5.04 -18.38
CA VAL A 69 4.61 4.14 -18.54
C VAL A 69 5.83 4.61 -17.77
N LEU A 70 6.70 3.66 -17.42
CA LEU A 70 8.01 3.91 -16.82
C LEU A 70 9.12 3.55 -17.83
N PRO A 71 10.22 4.31 -17.88
CA PRO A 71 11.40 3.93 -18.66
C PRO A 71 11.97 2.60 -18.17
N ILE A 72 12.36 1.71 -19.08
CA ILE A 72 12.92 0.39 -18.74
C ILE A 72 14.30 0.50 -18.08
N ASP A 73 15.02 1.58 -18.36
CA ASP A 73 16.33 1.95 -17.84
C ASP A 73 16.24 2.72 -16.50
N ASP A 74 15.04 2.90 -15.96
CA ASP A 74 14.87 3.41 -14.61
C ASP A 74 15.26 2.36 -13.57
N HIS A 75 16.20 2.70 -12.69
CA HIS A 75 16.77 1.76 -11.71
C HIS A 75 15.74 1.17 -10.72
N MET A 76 14.60 1.82 -10.52
CA MET A 76 13.50 1.24 -9.75
C MET A 76 12.97 -0.03 -10.42
N VAL A 77 12.90 -0.07 -11.76
CA VAL A 77 12.32 -1.17 -12.53
C VAL A 77 13.21 -2.40 -12.53
N HIS A 78 14.51 -2.24 -12.74
CA HIS A 78 15.44 -3.37 -12.94
C HIS A 78 16.40 -3.60 -11.77
N ARG A 79 16.45 -2.73 -10.76
CA ARG A 79 17.25 -2.92 -9.53
C ARG A 79 16.46 -2.83 -8.24
N GLY A 80 15.21 -2.35 -8.27
CA GLY A 80 14.46 -2.06 -7.05
C GLY A 80 15.01 -0.87 -6.27
N HIS A 81 15.81 0.01 -6.89
CA HIS A 81 16.35 1.22 -6.24
C HIS A 81 15.31 2.36 -6.26
N GLY A 82 14.28 2.19 -5.45
CA GLY A 82 13.19 3.14 -5.31
C GLY A 82 12.43 3.02 -3.99
N VAL A 83 11.76 4.10 -3.62
CA VAL A 83 10.86 4.17 -2.47
C VAL A 83 9.47 4.62 -2.89
N PHE A 84 8.47 4.34 -2.06
CA PHE A 84 7.10 4.76 -2.33
C PHE A 84 6.32 5.06 -1.06
N ASP A 85 5.23 5.81 -1.20
CA ASP A 85 4.23 5.95 -0.15
C ASP A 85 2.83 6.07 -0.76
N THR A 86 1.80 5.97 0.08
CA THR A 86 0.39 5.99 -0.31
C THR A 86 -0.39 6.84 0.68
N ALA A 87 -1.10 7.86 0.20
CA ALA A 87 -2.11 8.59 0.95
C ALA A 87 -3.52 8.18 0.48
N ILE A 88 -4.52 8.37 1.35
CA ILE A 88 -5.93 8.12 1.00
C ILE A 88 -6.58 9.39 0.48
N ILE A 89 -7.39 9.23 -0.56
CA ILE A 89 -8.37 10.23 -1.00
C ILE A 89 -9.73 9.77 -0.45
N LEU A 90 -10.34 10.55 0.42
CA LEU A 90 -11.66 10.27 0.98
C LEU A 90 -12.49 11.55 1.00
N ASP A 91 -13.68 11.49 0.40
CA ASP A 91 -14.61 12.61 0.24
C ASP A 91 -13.96 13.89 -0.32
N GLY A 92 -12.99 13.72 -1.22
CA GLY A 92 -12.24 14.83 -1.82
C GLY A 92 -11.15 15.45 -0.92
N TYR A 93 -10.72 14.75 0.12
CA TYR A 93 -9.60 15.14 0.98
C TYR A 93 -8.47 14.13 0.89
N LEU A 94 -7.23 14.63 0.89
CA LEU A 94 -6.04 13.81 1.12
C LEU A 94 -5.80 13.70 2.62
N TYR A 95 -5.90 12.48 3.15
CA TYR A 95 -5.71 12.19 4.57
C TYR A 95 -4.24 11.96 4.92
N GLU A 96 -3.74 12.66 5.95
CA GLU A 96 -2.39 12.63 6.50
C GLU A 96 -1.25 12.83 5.46
N LEU A 97 -1.51 13.51 4.35
CA LEU A 97 -0.53 13.68 3.25
C LEU A 97 0.84 14.17 3.75
N ASP A 98 0.85 15.16 4.63
CA ASP A 98 2.08 15.76 5.14
C ASP A 98 2.90 14.79 6.02
N VAL A 99 2.23 13.88 6.73
CA VAL A 99 2.86 12.80 7.54
C VAL A 99 3.43 11.72 6.62
N HIS A 100 2.69 11.33 5.59
CA HIS A 100 3.14 10.38 4.58
C HIS A 100 4.34 10.91 3.79
N LEU A 101 4.32 12.19 3.39
CA LEU A 101 5.44 12.83 2.69
C LEU A 101 6.72 12.88 3.55
N GLU A 102 6.59 13.06 4.86
CA GLU A 102 7.74 13.03 5.76
C GLU A 102 8.38 11.64 5.80
N ARG A 103 7.57 10.59 5.96
CA ARG A 103 8.06 9.20 5.93
C ARG A 103 8.65 8.83 4.57
N PHE A 104 8.04 9.31 3.49
CA PHE A 104 8.51 9.10 2.12
C PHE A 104 9.92 9.68 1.91
N LEU A 105 10.14 10.93 2.32
CA LEU A 105 11.45 11.59 2.20
C LEU A 105 12.50 10.98 3.13
N ARG A 106 12.12 10.54 4.33
CA ARG A 106 13.00 9.76 5.20
C ARG A 106 13.42 8.44 4.55
N SER A 107 12.47 7.70 3.97
CA SER A 107 12.74 6.46 3.24
C SER A 107 13.70 6.71 2.06
N ALA A 108 13.48 7.79 1.31
CA ALA A 108 14.36 8.21 0.22
C ALA A 108 15.78 8.51 0.69
N SER A 109 15.93 9.22 1.81
CA SER A 109 17.23 9.53 2.41
C SER A 109 17.97 8.26 2.83
N GLU A 110 17.29 7.32 3.48
CA GLU A 110 17.86 6.02 3.87
C GLU A 110 18.24 5.17 2.64
N ALA A 111 17.48 5.27 1.55
CA ALA A 111 17.76 4.65 0.25
C ALA A 111 18.84 5.37 -0.58
N LYS A 112 19.38 6.50 -0.07
CA LYS A 112 20.34 7.37 -0.78
C LYS A 112 19.80 7.90 -2.11
N ILE A 113 18.51 8.21 -2.17
CA ILE A 113 17.86 8.82 -3.34
C ILE A 113 17.61 10.30 -3.04
N SER A 114 18.18 11.18 -3.85
CA SER A 114 17.94 12.63 -3.74
C SER A 114 16.64 12.99 -4.42
N SER A 115 15.76 13.75 -3.76
CA SER A 115 14.53 14.19 -4.42
C SER A 115 14.84 15.23 -5.50
N PRO A 116 14.24 15.13 -6.71
CA PRO A 116 14.38 16.15 -7.75
C PRO A 116 13.63 17.44 -7.40
N PHE A 117 12.77 17.41 -6.37
CA PHE A 117 11.95 18.55 -5.98
C PHE A 117 11.98 18.76 -4.46
N PRO A 118 11.86 20.00 -3.97
CA PRO A 118 11.64 20.25 -2.55
C PRO A 118 10.27 19.69 -2.11
N ARG A 119 10.15 19.37 -0.81
CA ARG A 119 8.93 18.84 -0.19
C ARG A 119 7.66 19.63 -0.56
N SER A 120 7.74 20.96 -0.60
CA SER A 120 6.62 21.84 -0.95
C SER A 120 6.13 21.64 -2.39
N VAL A 121 7.05 21.40 -3.33
CA VAL A 121 6.73 21.14 -4.74
C VAL A 121 6.15 19.74 -4.90
N LEU A 122 6.71 18.72 -4.24
CA LEU A 122 6.11 17.37 -4.22
C LEU A 122 4.67 17.40 -3.72
N ARG A 123 4.43 18.09 -2.59
CA ARG A 123 3.09 18.29 -2.04
C ARG A 123 2.15 18.95 -3.04
N SER A 124 2.62 20.00 -3.73
CA SER A 124 1.82 20.70 -4.74
C SER A 124 1.49 19.81 -5.94
N ILE A 125 2.46 19.03 -6.45
CA ILE A 125 2.25 18.06 -7.53
C ILE A 125 1.18 17.05 -7.15
N LEU A 126 1.27 16.48 -5.93
CA LEU A 126 0.32 15.49 -5.43
C LEU A 126 -1.11 16.04 -5.32
N VAL A 127 -1.27 17.27 -4.82
CA VAL A 127 -2.59 17.94 -4.75
C VAL A 127 -3.16 18.23 -6.14
N GLN A 128 -2.34 18.74 -7.06
CA GLN A 128 -2.77 19.04 -8.43
C GLN A 128 -3.13 17.76 -9.20
N LEU A 129 -2.36 16.68 -8.99
CA LEU A 129 -2.65 15.36 -9.55
C LEU A 129 -3.99 14.82 -9.05
N SER A 130 -4.24 14.88 -7.73
CA SER A 130 -5.54 14.49 -7.18
C SER A 130 -6.69 15.32 -7.74
N ALA A 131 -6.53 16.64 -7.90
CA ALA A 131 -7.55 17.50 -8.50
C ALA A 131 -7.83 17.12 -9.97
N ALA A 132 -6.78 16.96 -10.78
CA ALA A 132 -6.88 16.58 -12.19
C ALA A 132 -7.54 15.21 -12.39
N SER A 133 -7.37 14.29 -11.44
CA SER A 133 -7.98 12.96 -11.49
C SER A 133 -9.49 12.97 -11.32
N GLN A 134 -10.07 14.03 -10.73
CA GLN A 134 -11.47 14.11 -10.30
C GLN A 134 -11.93 13.00 -9.33
N CYS A 135 -10.99 12.19 -8.82
CA CYS A 135 -11.25 11.11 -7.90
C CYS A 135 -11.60 11.66 -6.51
N LYS A 136 -12.73 11.22 -5.94
CA LYS A 136 -13.18 11.60 -4.59
C LYS A 136 -12.93 10.53 -3.54
N LYS A 137 -12.78 9.28 -3.97
CA LYS A 137 -12.52 8.12 -3.12
C LYS A 137 -11.52 7.22 -3.82
N GLY A 138 -10.43 6.91 -3.14
CA GLY A 138 -9.37 6.08 -3.69
C GLY A 138 -8.04 6.32 -2.99
N THR A 139 -6.96 6.10 -3.71
CA THR A 139 -5.60 6.26 -3.17
C THR A 139 -4.73 7.11 -4.07
N LEU A 140 -3.81 7.84 -3.47
CA LEU A 140 -2.74 8.55 -4.14
C LEU A 140 -1.42 7.86 -3.78
N ARG A 141 -0.85 7.12 -4.73
CA ARG A 141 0.42 6.40 -4.56
C ARG A 141 1.53 7.08 -5.33
N TYR A 142 2.71 7.19 -4.75
CA TYR A 142 3.82 7.90 -5.36
C TYR A 142 5.16 7.28 -5.03
N TRP A 143 6.10 7.44 -5.95
CA TRP A 143 7.41 6.79 -5.97
C TRP A 143 8.52 7.80 -6.18
N LEU A 144 9.67 7.54 -5.57
CA LEU A 144 10.93 8.18 -5.89
C LEU A 144 11.93 7.09 -6.31
N SER A 145 12.45 7.21 -7.52
CA SER A 145 13.46 6.32 -8.08
C SER A 145 14.81 7.01 -8.13
N ALA A 146 15.90 6.23 -8.07
CA ALA A 146 17.24 6.70 -8.46
C ALA A 146 17.26 7.29 -9.88
N GLY A 147 16.35 6.86 -10.74
CA GLY A 147 16.04 7.44 -12.05
C GLY A 147 16.58 6.63 -13.24
N PRO A 148 16.27 7.08 -14.48
CA PRO A 148 16.82 6.50 -15.71
C PRO A 148 18.34 6.63 -15.79
N GLY A 149 19.01 5.56 -16.22
CA GLY A 149 20.47 5.50 -16.32
C GLY A 149 20.97 4.30 -17.12
N ASP A 150 22.19 3.86 -16.83
CA ASP A 150 22.72 2.61 -17.38
C ASP A 150 22.20 1.38 -16.62
N PHE A 151 22.47 0.18 -17.13
CA PHE A 151 22.07 -1.08 -16.47
C PHE A 151 23.12 -1.58 -15.48
N LEU A 152 23.99 -0.75 -14.91
CA LEU A 152 24.93 -1.18 -13.88
C LEU A 152 24.22 -1.28 -12.51
N LEU A 153 24.97 -1.68 -11.48
CA LEU A 153 24.46 -1.70 -10.10
C LEU A 153 24.52 -0.32 -9.45
N SER A 154 25.53 0.48 -9.82
CA SER A 154 25.72 1.82 -9.25
C SER A 154 24.73 2.80 -9.89
N PRO A 155 24.07 3.66 -9.10
CA PRO A 155 23.20 4.71 -9.62
C PRO A 155 24.00 5.91 -10.17
N ALA A 156 25.34 5.83 -10.23
CA ALA A 156 26.18 6.92 -10.73
C ALA A 156 25.91 7.28 -12.21
N GLY A 157 25.37 6.33 -12.98
CA GLY A 157 24.90 6.57 -14.35
C GLY A 157 23.50 7.21 -14.44
N CYS A 158 22.77 7.31 -13.32
CA CYS A 158 21.47 7.98 -13.28
C CYS A 158 21.66 9.49 -13.22
N THR A 159 21.21 10.19 -14.27
CA THR A 159 21.44 11.64 -14.38
C THR A 159 20.59 12.46 -13.43
N THR A 160 19.37 12.02 -13.13
CA THR A 160 18.46 12.68 -12.19
C THR A 160 17.46 11.66 -11.64
N SER A 161 17.20 11.71 -10.33
CA SER A 161 16.16 10.91 -9.70
C SER A 161 14.77 11.25 -10.24
N ALA A 162 13.92 10.22 -10.38
CA ALA A 162 12.60 10.37 -10.97
C ALA A 162 11.51 10.30 -9.90
N PHE A 163 10.50 11.17 -10.03
CA PHE A 163 9.32 11.18 -9.19
C PHE A 163 8.09 10.82 -10.02
N TYR A 164 7.33 9.84 -9.54
CA TYR A 164 6.12 9.35 -10.16
C TYR A 164 4.98 9.35 -9.16
N ALA A 165 3.76 9.59 -9.62
CA ALA A 165 2.58 9.46 -8.77
C ALA A 165 1.38 8.99 -9.60
N VAL A 166 0.49 8.21 -9.00
CA VAL A 166 -0.72 7.69 -9.63
C VAL A 166 -1.88 7.85 -8.66
N VAL A 167 -3.00 8.34 -9.17
CA VAL A 167 -4.28 8.22 -8.48
C VAL A 167 -4.94 6.91 -8.91
N ILE A 168 -5.43 6.17 -7.94
CA ILE A 168 -6.13 4.90 -8.13
C ILE A 168 -7.55 5.11 -7.60
N ASP A 169 -8.54 5.06 -8.49
CA ASP A 169 -9.96 5.05 -8.16
C ASP A 169 -10.30 3.72 -7.49
N ASP A 170 -10.73 3.80 -6.24
CA ASP A 170 -11.07 2.63 -5.44
C ASP A 170 -12.10 2.99 -4.38
N ASP A 171 -12.95 2.03 -4.01
CA ASP A 171 -13.95 2.24 -2.98
C ASP A 171 -13.37 1.95 -1.60
N ILE A 172 -12.92 3.02 -0.94
CA ILE A 172 -12.41 2.94 0.43
C ILE A 172 -13.60 2.91 1.39
N SER A 173 -13.71 1.82 2.16
CA SER A 173 -14.78 1.61 3.12
C SER A 173 -14.25 1.04 4.44
N GLN A 174 -15.05 1.20 5.50
CA GLN A 174 -14.76 0.61 6.80
C GLN A 174 -15.07 -0.90 6.76
N HIS A 175 -14.13 -1.72 7.23
CA HIS A 175 -14.32 -3.16 7.33
C HIS A 175 -14.94 -3.55 8.67
N LYS A 176 -15.99 -4.38 8.63
CA LYS A 176 -16.71 -4.85 9.82
C LYS A 176 -16.66 -6.37 10.01
N ASP A 177 -16.24 -7.09 8.98
CA ASP A 177 -16.11 -8.54 9.00
C ASP A 177 -14.69 -8.94 9.38
N GLY A 178 -14.58 -10.05 10.12
CA GLY A 178 -13.30 -10.61 10.54
C GLY A 178 -12.65 -11.49 9.47
N VAL A 179 -11.32 -11.49 9.43
CA VAL A 179 -10.53 -12.30 8.50
C VAL A 179 -9.69 -13.36 9.20
N LYS A 180 -9.21 -14.32 8.42
CA LYS A 180 -8.24 -15.34 8.82
C LYS A 180 -6.83 -14.95 8.39
N VAL A 181 -5.83 -15.25 9.20
CA VAL A 181 -4.41 -15.06 8.88
C VAL A 181 -3.59 -16.31 9.16
N ILE A 182 -2.40 -16.35 8.58
CA ILE A 182 -1.40 -17.38 8.85
C ILE A 182 -0.09 -16.75 9.34
N THR A 183 0.75 -17.53 10.00
CA THR A 183 2.18 -17.19 10.13
C THR A 183 2.89 -17.42 8.80
N SER A 184 3.62 -16.43 8.30
CA SER A 184 4.37 -16.61 7.04
C SER A 184 5.61 -17.47 7.25
N THR A 185 5.89 -18.35 6.30
CA THR A 185 7.18 -19.06 6.20
C THR A 185 8.20 -18.32 5.33
N VAL A 186 7.76 -17.31 4.58
CA VAL A 186 8.64 -16.42 3.82
C VAL A 186 9.38 -15.52 4.82
N PRO A 187 10.72 -15.44 4.78
CA PRO A 187 11.46 -14.58 5.69
C PRO A 187 11.08 -13.09 5.52
N MET A 188 10.93 -12.38 6.64
CA MET A 188 10.76 -10.93 6.60
C MET A 188 12.04 -10.24 6.10
N LYS A 189 11.90 -8.99 5.65
CA LYS A 189 13.06 -8.16 5.30
C LYS A 189 13.90 -7.89 6.54
N SER A 190 15.21 -7.73 6.35
CA SER A 190 16.06 -7.23 7.45
C SER A 190 15.58 -5.83 7.89
N PRO A 191 15.82 -5.44 9.16
CA PRO A 191 15.30 -4.18 9.71
C PRO A 191 15.59 -2.94 8.87
N GLN A 192 16.78 -2.88 8.24
CA GLN A 192 17.16 -1.78 7.33
C GLN A 192 16.19 -1.61 6.16
N PHE A 193 15.70 -2.70 5.58
CA PHE A 193 14.75 -2.66 4.46
C PHE A 193 13.30 -2.74 4.90
N ALA A 194 13.00 -3.20 6.12
CA ALA A 194 11.65 -3.27 6.66
C ALA A 194 11.15 -1.90 7.14
N THR A 195 12.02 -1.12 7.77
CA THR A 195 11.67 0.21 8.33
C THR A 195 11.52 1.31 7.25
N MET A 196 12.06 1.06 6.06
CA MET A 196 11.97 1.90 4.87
C MET A 196 10.83 1.45 3.96
N LYS A 197 9.95 2.36 3.52
CA LYS A 197 8.91 2.02 2.54
C LYS A 197 9.47 1.99 1.12
N ASN A 198 10.03 0.85 0.72
CA ASN A 198 10.76 0.68 -0.55
C ASN A 198 10.07 -0.27 -1.54
N VAL A 199 10.51 -0.30 -2.80
CA VAL A 199 9.88 -1.13 -3.85
C VAL A 199 10.31 -2.60 -3.88
N ASN A 200 11.19 -3.06 -2.98
CA ASN A 200 11.64 -4.45 -2.93
C ASN A 200 10.58 -5.33 -2.26
N TYR A 201 9.46 -5.55 -2.96
CA TYR A 201 8.24 -6.16 -2.43
C TYR A 201 8.09 -7.65 -2.72
N LEU A 202 9.09 -8.31 -3.32
CA LEU A 202 9.02 -9.75 -3.58
C LEU A 202 8.72 -10.58 -2.31
N PRO A 203 9.36 -10.34 -1.14
CA PRO A 203 8.97 -11.03 0.09
C PRO A 203 7.49 -10.83 0.46
N ASN A 204 6.97 -9.60 0.33
CA ASN A 204 5.58 -9.26 0.59
C ASN A 204 4.64 -10.03 -0.35
N VAL A 205 4.95 -10.05 -1.65
CA VAL A 205 4.17 -10.80 -2.64
C VAL A 205 4.15 -12.29 -2.31
N LEU A 206 5.30 -12.91 -2.03
CA LEU A 206 5.38 -14.33 -1.70
C LEU A 206 4.61 -14.65 -0.40
N SER A 207 4.71 -13.80 0.62
CA SER A 207 3.99 -13.99 1.88
C SER A 207 2.47 -13.83 1.74
N GLN A 208 2.01 -13.00 0.79
CA GLN A 208 0.59 -12.85 0.47
C GLN A 208 0.07 -14.08 -0.31
N MET A 209 0.83 -14.53 -1.32
CA MET A 209 0.51 -15.74 -2.08
C MET A 209 0.42 -16.97 -1.16
N GLU A 210 1.34 -17.10 -0.20
CA GLU A 210 1.29 -18.18 0.80
C GLU A 210 -0.02 -18.17 1.62
N ALA A 211 -0.53 -16.99 1.99
CA ALA A 211 -1.78 -16.86 2.71
C ALA A 211 -2.98 -17.26 1.84
N GLU A 212 -3.00 -16.81 0.59
CA GLU A 212 -4.05 -17.13 -0.39
C GLU A 212 -4.12 -18.63 -0.67
N GLU A 213 -2.98 -19.29 -0.83
CA GLU A 213 -2.87 -20.74 -1.01
C GLU A 213 -3.45 -21.53 0.18
N LYS A 214 -3.36 -20.97 1.39
CA LYS A 214 -3.95 -21.54 2.61
C LYS A 214 -5.36 -21.02 2.90
N GLY A 215 -5.99 -20.28 1.98
CA GLY A 215 -7.35 -19.76 2.14
C GLY A 215 -7.50 -18.69 3.23
N SER A 216 -6.41 -18.00 3.56
CA SER A 216 -6.37 -16.88 4.50
C SER A 216 -6.25 -15.54 3.77
N PHE A 217 -6.63 -14.45 4.45
CA PHE A 217 -6.63 -13.11 3.86
C PHE A 217 -5.22 -12.56 3.65
N ALA A 218 -4.35 -12.75 4.65
CA ALA A 218 -2.96 -12.32 4.62
C ALA A 218 -2.15 -13.15 5.62
N SER A 219 -0.84 -12.97 5.61
CA SER A 219 0.07 -13.56 6.59
C SER A 219 0.55 -12.55 7.63
N ILE A 220 1.20 -13.05 8.67
CA ILE A 220 1.89 -12.28 9.72
C ILE A 220 3.33 -12.74 9.73
N TRP A 221 4.26 -11.79 9.67
CA TRP A 221 5.67 -12.09 9.92
C TRP A 221 6.00 -12.11 11.41
N VAL A 222 6.92 -13.00 11.73
CA VAL A 222 7.58 -13.12 13.02
C VAL A 222 9.07 -12.94 12.76
N ASP A 223 9.73 -12.19 13.62
CA ASP A 223 11.16 -11.98 13.51
C ASP A 223 11.97 -13.20 14.01
N ASP A 224 13.29 -13.10 13.89
CA ASP A 224 14.24 -14.12 14.30
C ASP A 224 14.30 -14.37 15.82
N GLU A 225 13.78 -13.44 16.62
CA GLU A 225 13.70 -13.53 18.07
C GLU A 225 12.33 -14.05 18.56
N GLY A 226 11.40 -14.35 17.65
CA GLY A 226 10.07 -14.84 17.98
C GLY A 226 9.06 -13.75 18.34
N TYR A 227 9.35 -12.49 18.01
CA TYR A 227 8.44 -11.36 18.17
C TYR A 227 7.62 -11.09 16.91
N ILE A 228 6.42 -10.57 17.10
CA ILE A 228 5.55 -10.15 16.00
C ILE A 228 6.17 -8.97 15.27
N ALA A 229 6.23 -9.08 13.95
CA ALA A 229 6.58 -8.00 13.05
C ALA A 229 5.31 -7.34 12.47
N GLU A 230 5.04 -7.54 11.18
CA GLU A 230 3.92 -6.92 10.45
C GLU A 230 3.34 -7.89 9.41
N GLY A 231 2.24 -7.50 8.76
CA GLY A 231 1.72 -8.20 7.58
C GLY A 231 2.36 -7.70 6.27
N PRO A 232 2.00 -8.29 5.11
CA PRO A 232 2.60 -7.98 3.81
C PRO A 232 2.48 -6.52 3.38
N ASN A 233 1.49 -5.78 3.86
CA ASN A 233 1.25 -4.38 3.48
C ASN A 233 0.64 -3.54 4.60
N VAL A 234 0.62 -4.06 5.83
CA VAL A 234 -0.14 -3.54 6.96
C VAL A 234 0.60 -3.84 8.26
N ASN A 235 0.47 -2.97 9.25
CA ASN A 235 0.88 -3.30 10.62
C ASN A 235 -0.20 -4.15 11.29
N VAL A 236 0.12 -4.69 12.47
CA VAL A 236 -0.79 -5.50 13.29
C VAL A 236 -0.88 -4.89 14.68
N ALA A 237 -2.04 -5.01 15.32
CA ALA A 237 -2.26 -4.57 16.70
C ALA A 237 -3.14 -5.57 17.44
N PHE A 238 -3.06 -5.53 18.78
CA PHE A 238 -3.71 -6.49 19.67
C PHE A 238 -4.38 -5.79 20.84
N ILE A 239 -5.44 -6.40 21.34
CA ILE A 239 -6.03 -6.08 22.65
C ILE A 239 -5.79 -7.28 23.55
N ASN A 240 -5.13 -7.09 24.69
CA ASN A 240 -4.99 -8.16 25.69
C ASN A 240 -6.24 -8.26 26.59
N HIS A 241 -6.29 -9.29 27.43
CA HIS A 241 -7.39 -9.50 28.37
C HIS A 241 -7.54 -8.39 29.44
N ASP A 242 -6.49 -7.58 29.65
CA ASP A 242 -6.52 -6.38 30.51
C ASP A 242 -7.05 -5.12 29.79
N LYS A 243 -7.53 -5.26 28.54
CA LYS A 243 -8.01 -4.17 27.68
C LYS A 243 -6.94 -3.12 27.37
N GLU A 244 -5.70 -3.54 27.22
CA GLU A 244 -4.60 -2.69 26.76
C GLU A 244 -4.40 -2.88 25.25
N LEU A 245 -4.29 -1.77 24.50
CA LEU A 245 -3.91 -1.77 23.10
C LEU A 245 -2.40 -1.93 22.97
N LEU A 246 -1.97 -3.01 22.32
CA LEU A 246 -0.59 -3.39 22.11
C LEU A 246 -0.23 -3.31 20.63
N ILE A 247 0.88 -2.65 20.33
CA ILE A 247 1.39 -2.49 18.97
C ILE A 247 2.87 -2.90 18.96
N PRO A 248 3.32 -3.74 18.01
CA PRO A 248 4.74 -4.05 17.88
C PRO A 248 5.62 -2.80 17.73
N SER A 249 6.82 -2.84 18.31
CA SER A 249 7.83 -1.78 18.20
C SER A 249 8.29 -1.57 16.75
N PHE A 250 8.59 -0.33 16.35
CA PHE A 250 8.95 0.01 14.97
C PHE A 250 10.42 -0.22 14.60
N ASP A 251 11.20 -0.91 15.43
CA ASP A 251 12.63 -1.10 15.20
C ASP A 251 12.93 -2.07 14.04
N LYS A 252 11.99 -2.99 13.76
CA LYS A 252 12.12 -4.01 12.71
C LYS A 252 11.01 -3.98 11.66
N ILE A 253 10.09 -3.02 11.74
CA ILE A 253 8.91 -2.93 10.87
C ILE A 253 8.64 -1.51 10.41
N LEU A 254 7.75 -1.35 9.43
CA LEU A 254 7.42 -0.02 8.95
C LEU A 254 6.71 0.78 10.04
N SER A 255 7.21 2.00 10.27
CA SER A 255 6.54 2.98 11.12
C SER A 255 5.28 3.53 10.43
N GLY A 256 4.18 2.79 10.53
CA GLY A 256 2.89 3.05 9.88
C GLY A 256 2.28 4.39 10.25
N CYS A 257 1.94 5.23 9.27
CA CYS A 257 1.24 6.49 9.51
C CYS A 257 -0.11 6.25 10.22
N THR A 258 -0.91 5.30 9.73
CA THR A 258 -2.19 4.92 10.34
C THR A 258 -2.03 4.46 11.79
N VAL A 259 -1.00 3.68 12.09
CA VAL A 259 -0.71 3.23 13.47
C VAL A 259 -0.32 4.40 14.36
N LYS A 260 0.53 5.32 13.89
CA LYS A 260 0.86 6.53 14.64
C LYS A 260 -0.38 7.37 14.92
N ARG A 261 -1.29 7.47 13.95
CA ARG A 261 -2.54 8.19 14.11
C ARG A 261 -3.45 7.49 15.12
N LEU A 262 -3.55 6.16 15.04
CA LEU A 262 -4.28 5.35 16.01
C LEU A 262 -3.72 5.54 17.44
N LEU A 263 -2.40 5.51 17.62
CA LEU A 263 -1.73 5.78 18.91
C LEU A 263 -2.05 7.18 19.45
N ALA A 264 -2.22 8.18 18.57
CA ALA A 264 -2.60 9.53 18.95
C ALA A 264 -4.09 9.66 19.32
N LEU A 265 -4.95 8.81 18.75
CA LEU A 265 -6.40 8.84 18.96
C LEU A 265 -6.87 7.94 20.12
N ALA A 266 -6.28 6.75 20.25
CA ALA A 266 -6.65 5.72 21.22
C ALA A 266 -6.68 6.17 22.70
N PRO A 267 -5.89 7.17 23.17
CA PRO A 267 -6.05 7.72 24.52
C PRO A 267 -7.45 8.20 24.84
N LYS A 268 -8.25 8.63 23.85
CA LYS A 268 -9.67 8.99 24.05
C LYS A 268 -10.50 7.80 24.56
N LEU A 269 -10.21 6.58 24.10
CA LEU A 269 -10.87 5.37 24.59
C LEU A 269 -10.40 4.98 25.99
N VAL A 270 -9.20 5.40 26.39
CA VAL A 270 -8.72 5.25 27.78
C VAL A 270 -9.47 6.20 28.71
N GLU A 271 -9.61 7.47 28.30
CA GLU A 271 -10.39 8.48 29.05
C GLU A 271 -11.86 8.08 29.21
N GLN A 272 -12.44 7.42 28.21
CA GLN A 272 -13.81 6.88 28.25
C GLN A 272 -13.93 5.58 29.06
N GLY A 273 -12.83 4.99 29.52
CA GLY A 273 -12.81 3.74 30.28
C GLY A 273 -13.04 2.49 29.42
N HIS A 274 -12.99 2.59 28.09
CA HIS A 274 -13.08 1.44 27.18
C HIS A 274 -11.75 0.68 27.14
N LEU A 275 -10.63 1.39 27.04
CA LEU A 275 -9.27 0.85 27.14
C LEU A 275 -8.65 1.18 28.51
N LYS A 276 -7.72 0.33 28.95
CA LYS A 276 -6.94 0.57 30.17
C LYS A 276 -5.64 1.33 29.88
N ALA A 277 -4.97 1.01 28.77
CA ALA A 277 -3.72 1.63 28.36
C ALA A 277 -3.47 1.42 26.86
N VAL A 278 -2.50 2.16 26.32
CA VAL A 278 -1.98 2.01 24.95
C VAL A 278 -0.46 1.94 25.02
N ARG A 279 0.17 0.91 24.43
CA ARG A 279 1.63 0.77 24.43
C ARG A 279 2.20 0.19 23.14
N THR A 280 3.38 0.68 22.79
CA THR A 280 4.28 0.03 21.82
C THR A 280 5.24 -0.87 22.58
N THR A 281 5.32 -2.15 22.23
CA THR A 281 6.19 -3.12 22.90
C THR A 281 6.54 -4.26 21.96
N ASN A 282 7.58 -5.02 22.27
CA ASN A 282 7.78 -6.32 21.65
C ASN A 282 6.70 -7.27 22.17
N ILE A 283 6.13 -8.07 21.28
CA ILE A 283 5.03 -9.00 21.56
C ILE A 283 5.45 -10.36 21.02
N THR A 284 5.49 -11.37 21.86
CA THR A 284 5.81 -12.74 21.44
C THR A 284 4.65 -13.36 20.65
N VAL A 285 4.93 -14.37 19.84
CA VAL A 285 3.86 -15.13 19.14
C VAL A 285 2.84 -15.71 20.11
N GLU A 286 3.27 -16.18 21.28
CA GLU A 286 2.39 -16.74 22.30
C GLU A 286 1.43 -15.67 22.86
N GLU A 287 1.94 -14.50 23.26
CA GLU A 287 1.11 -13.38 23.72
C GLU A 287 0.14 -12.90 22.64
N ALA A 288 0.60 -12.83 21.40
CA ALA A 288 -0.18 -12.37 20.26
C ALA A 288 -1.33 -13.32 19.93
N LYS A 289 -1.08 -14.63 19.93
CA LYS A 289 -2.12 -15.66 19.72
C LYS A 289 -3.05 -15.80 20.92
N GLY A 290 -2.59 -15.44 22.12
CA GLY A 290 -3.39 -15.36 23.34
C GLY A 290 -4.13 -14.03 23.53
N ALA A 291 -4.13 -13.13 22.56
CA ALA A 291 -4.82 -11.85 22.65
C ALA A 291 -6.35 -12.03 22.68
N ALA A 292 -7.04 -11.08 23.32
CA ALA A 292 -8.50 -11.02 23.33
C ALA A 292 -9.06 -10.57 21.98
N GLU A 293 -8.38 -9.63 21.31
CA GLU A 293 -8.73 -9.16 19.97
C GLU A 293 -7.46 -8.86 19.17
N MET A 294 -7.54 -8.94 17.84
CA MET A 294 -6.43 -8.66 16.94
C MET A 294 -6.94 -7.94 15.68
N MET A 295 -6.15 -7.03 15.13
CA MET A 295 -6.46 -6.37 13.87
C MET A 295 -5.23 -6.08 13.02
N PHE A 296 -5.46 -5.94 11.71
CA PHE A 296 -4.56 -5.18 10.85
C PHE A 296 -4.86 -3.68 10.96
N VAL A 297 -3.81 -2.89 10.77
CA VAL A 297 -3.87 -1.42 10.76
C VAL A 297 -3.03 -0.90 9.58
N GLY A 298 -3.65 -0.21 8.64
CA GLY A 298 -2.96 0.33 7.46
C GLY A 298 -3.76 1.40 6.72
N SER A 299 -3.14 2.11 5.77
CA SER A 299 -3.81 3.25 5.12
C SER A 299 -5.01 2.83 4.26
N THR A 300 -4.86 1.76 3.48
CA THR A 300 -5.94 1.21 2.64
C THR A 300 -6.83 0.21 3.36
N LEU A 301 -6.42 -0.22 4.56
CA LEU A 301 -7.17 -1.10 5.46
C LEU A 301 -7.10 -0.47 6.86
N PRO A 302 -7.86 0.61 7.14
CA PRO A 302 -7.71 1.42 8.36
C PRO A 302 -7.67 0.57 9.63
N ILE A 303 -8.71 -0.25 9.81
CA ILE A 303 -8.77 -1.34 10.77
C ILE A 303 -9.48 -2.51 10.09
N LEU A 304 -8.86 -3.69 10.12
CA LEU A 304 -9.45 -4.94 9.64
C LEU A 304 -9.35 -6.00 10.75
N PRO A 305 -10.47 -6.44 11.35
CA PRO A 305 -10.46 -7.42 12.44
C PRO A 305 -9.88 -8.78 12.01
N ILE A 306 -9.09 -9.40 12.87
CA ILE A 306 -8.55 -10.75 12.69
C ILE A 306 -9.17 -11.66 13.74
N ILE A 307 -9.86 -12.70 13.29
CA ILE A 307 -10.62 -13.62 14.16
C ILE A 307 -10.04 -15.03 14.21
N THR A 308 -9.09 -15.35 13.33
CA THR A 308 -8.43 -16.65 13.28
C THR A 308 -6.98 -16.48 12.85
N TRP A 309 -6.06 -17.13 13.54
CA TRP A 309 -4.64 -17.22 13.18
C TRP A 309 -4.18 -18.68 13.23
N ASP A 310 -3.67 -19.20 12.11
CA ASP A 310 -3.19 -20.58 11.98
C ASP A 310 -4.26 -21.60 12.41
N GLU A 311 -5.49 -21.39 11.91
CA GLU A 311 -6.70 -22.17 12.23
C GLU A 311 -7.12 -22.16 13.72
N GLN A 312 -6.47 -21.35 14.57
CA GLN A 312 -6.90 -21.13 15.95
C GLN A 312 -7.65 -19.81 16.07
N PRO A 313 -8.75 -19.74 16.85
CA PRO A 313 -9.48 -18.50 17.07
C PRO A 313 -8.63 -17.51 17.85
N ILE A 314 -8.75 -16.22 17.52
CA ILE A 314 -8.32 -15.13 18.39
C ILE A 314 -9.49 -14.82 19.33
N GLY A 315 -9.26 -14.78 20.65
CA GLY A 315 -10.33 -14.61 21.63
C GLY A 315 -11.43 -15.67 21.48
N ASP A 316 -12.66 -15.23 21.24
CA ASP A 316 -13.82 -16.10 21.01
C ASP A 316 -14.10 -16.41 19.52
N GLY A 317 -13.19 -16.00 18.62
CA GLY A 317 -13.32 -16.17 17.18
C GLY A 317 -14.30 -15.22 16.52
N LYS A 318 -14.71 -14.13 17.19
CA LYS A 318 -15.58 -13.09 16.65
C LYS A 318 -14.89 -11.73 16.62
N VAL A 319 -15.47 -10.83 15.84
CA VAL A 319 -15.03 -9.43 15.79
C VAL A 319 -15.27 -8.79 17.16
N GLY A 320 -14.21 -8.28 17.78
CA GLY A 320 -14.25 -7.70 19.11
C GLY A 320 -14.76 -6.26 19.14
N GLU A 321 -15.32 -5.85 20.27
CA GLU A 321 -15.93 -4.53 20.46
C GLU A 321 -14.89 -3.42 20.50
N LEU A 322 -13.72 -3.65 21.09
CA LEU A 322 -12.66 -2.63 21.17
C LEU A 322 -12.00 -2.41 19.81
N THR A 323 -11.90 -3.45 18.99
CA THR A 323 -11.50 -3.38 17.59
C THR A 323 -12.42 -2.47 16.81
N MET A 324 -13.74 -2.64 16.97
CA MET A 324 -14.70 -1.79 16.30
C MET A 324 -14.71 -0.36 16.84
N ALA A 325 -14.54 -0.16 18.14
CA ALA A 325 -14.40 1.18 18.72
C ALA A 325 -13.17 1.91 18.16
N LEU A 326 -12.04 1.22 17.98
CA LEU A 326 -10.84 1.77 17.33
C LEU A 326 -11.07 2.03 15.84
N SER A 327 -11.80 1.14 15.15
CA SER A 327 -12.21 1.31 13.76
C SER A 327 -13.06 2.56 13.56
N ASP A 328 -14.10 2.73 14.37
CA ASP A 328 -14.99 3.89 14.33
C ASP A 328 -14.20 5.17 14.63
N LEU A 329 -13.36 5.16 15.66
CA LEU A 329 -12.55 6.31 16.05
C LEU A 329 -11.62 6.79 14.93
N LEU A 330 -10.96 5.87 14.24
CA LEU A 330 -10.07 6.19 13.13
C LEU A 330 -10.87 6.62 11.89
N TRP A 331 -11.98 5.94 11.60
CA TRP A 331 -12.84 6.24 10.47
C TRP A 331 -13.47 7.64 10.57
N ASP A 332 -13.96 7.99 11.77
CA ASP A 332 -14.48 9.33 12.06
C ASP A 332 -13.39 10.41 11.92
N ASP A 333 -12.15 10.10 12.30
CA ASP A 333 -11.03 11.03 12.09
C ASP A 333 -10.70 11.21 10.60
N MET A 334 -10.80 10.16 9.79
CA MET A 334 -10.64 10.27 8.33
C MET A 334 -11.75 11.11 7.68
N LEU A 335 -13.00 11.00 8.17
CA LEU A 335 -14.17 11.70 7.62
C LEU A 335 -14.36 13.12 8.15
N ALA A 336 -13.99 13.38 9.40
CA ALA A 336 -14.33 14.59 10.13
C ALA A 336 -13.20 15.11 11.03
N GLY A 337 -12.00 14.53 10.94
CA GLY A 337 -10.82 15.01 11.66
C GLY A 337 -10.42 16.44 11.27
N PRO A 338 -9.49 17.03 12.03
CA PRO A 338 -9.10 18.42 11.84
C PRO A 338 -8.41 18.66 10.49
N GLU A 339 -8.47 19.89 9.98
CA GLU A 339 -7.84 20.30 8.72
C GLU A 339 -6.33 20.03 8.68
N THR A 340 -5.67 19.95 9.84
CA THR A 340 -4.25 19.57 9.94
C THR A 340 -3.97 18.14 9.47
N GLN A 341 -4.99 17.27 9.47
CA GLN A 341 -4.90 15.88 8.97
C GLN A 341 -5.57 15.71 7.61
N ARG A 342 -6.46 16.62 7.22
CA ARG A 342 -7.29 16.48 6.02
C ARG A 342 -7.06 17.65 5.10
N LEU A 343 -6.32 17.42 4.02
CA LEU A 343 -6.03 18.44 3.03
C LEU A 343 -7.09 18.42 1.93
N PRO A 344 -7.92 19.49 1.77
CA PRO A 344 -8.92 19.54 0.70
C PRO A 344 -8.25 19.52 -0.68
N VAL A 345 -8.80 18.70 -1.58
CA VAL A 345 -8.40 18.68 -2.99
C VAL A 345 -9.25 19.72 -3.74
N PRO A 346 -8.63 20.71 -4.43
CA PRO A 346 -9.36 21.74 -5.15
C PRO A 346 -9.86 21.21 -6.50
N HIS A 347 -10.90 20.38 -6.47
CA HIS A 347 -11.57 19.93 -7.68
C HIS A 347 -12.23 21.13 -8.38
N VAL A 348 -11.90 21.31 -9.66
CA VAL A 348 -12.50 22.32 -10.54
C VAL A 348 -13.74 21.74 -11.19
#